data_AF-A0A2E7W464-F1
#
_entry.id   AF-A0A2E7W464-F1
#
_cell.length_a   1.000
_cell.length_b   1.000
_cell.length_c   1.000
_cell.angle_alpha   90.00
_cell.angle_beta   90.00
_cell.angle_gamma   90.00
#
_symmetry.space_group_name_H-M   'P 1'
#
loop_
_entity.id
_entity.type
_entity.pdbx_description
1 polymer ?
#
loop_
_entity_poly.entity_id
_entity_poly.type
_entity_poly.pdbx_seq_one_letter_code
_entity_poly.pdbx_strand_id
1 'polypeptide(L)'
;MTKKSSGGKVKQKGSYSMCKRSERRESIKRKMMDFYLTNPCVDCGETDPRVLDFDHLNNKKHNISTLISKEYSWESILEEAAKCEIRCANCHRIKTAKEQNHYTNRLLLEYFNKC
;
A
#
# COMPACT_ATOMS: atom_id res chain seq x y z
N MET A 1 -48.31 -39.83 -3.11
CA MET A 1 -47.36 -38.89 -3.76
C MET A 1 -46.48 -38.26 -2.69
N THR A 2 -45.38 -38.92 -2.32
CA THR A 2 -44.42 -38.37 -1.34
C THR A 2 -43.05 -38.39 -1.98
N LYS A 3 -42.63 -37.23 -2.50
CA LYS A 3 -41.32 -37.01 -3.11
C LYS A 3 -40.24 -37.21 -2.04
N LYS A 4 -39.35 -38.20 -2.23
CA LYS A 4 -38.10 -38.32 -1.48
C LYS A 4 -37.13 -37.30 -2.06
N SER A 5 -36.91 -36.20 -1.35
CA SER A 5 -35.92 -35.18 -1.68
C SER A 5 -34.53 -35.68 -1.27
N SER A 6 -33.65 -35.85 -2.25
CA SER A 6 -32.25 -36.19 -2.12
C SER A 6 -31.48 -35.06 -1.43
N GLY A 7 -31.19 -35.23 -0.13
CA GLY A 7 -30.32 -34.34 0.63
C GLY A 7 -28.86 -34.49 0.20
N GLY A 8 -28.40 -33.58 -0.65
CA GLY A 8 -26.99 -33.45 -1.01
C GLY A 8 -26.14 -33.09 0.21
N LYS A 9 -25.14 -33.92 0.50
CA LYS A 9 -24.15 -33.69 1.57
C LYS A 9 -23.31 -32.46 1.21
N VAL A 10 -23.56 -31.33 1.88
CA VAL A 10 -22.68 -30.17 1.84
C VAL A 10 -21.39 -30.55 2.56
N LYS A 11 -20.29 -30.68 1.82
CA LYS A 11 -18.95 -30.96 2.36
C LYS A 11 -18.49 -29.75 3.17
N GLN A 12 -18.36 -29.90 4.48
CA GLN A 12 -17.62 -28.97 5.34
C GLN A 12 -16.20 -28.82 4.79
N LYS A 13 -15.84 -27.62 4.32
CA LYS A 13 -14.45 -27.31 3.93
C LYS A 13 -13.65 -27.01 5.19
N GLY A 14 -12.43 -27.57 5.20
CA GLY A 14 -11.55 -27.76 6.35
C GLY A 14 -11.22 -26.52 7.18
N SER A 15 -10.82 -26.82 8.41
CA SER A 15 -10.29 -25.92 9.43
C SER A 15 -9.12 -25.08 8.91
N TYR A 16 -9.36 -23.82 8.54
CA TYR A 16 -8.30 -22.86 8.29
C TYR A 16 -7.68 -22.48 9.65
N SER A 17 -6.41 -22.80 9.85
CA SER A 17 -5.64 -22.38 11.03
C SER A 17 -5.54 -20.86 11.02
N MET A 18 -6.44 -20.21 11.77
CA MET A 18 -6.33 -18.80 12.13
C MET A 18 -5.06 -18.62 12.96
N CYS A 19 -3.94 -18.36 12.29
CA CYS A 19 -2.77 -17.78 12.93
C CYS A 19 -3.26 -16.54 13.68
N LYS A 20 -3.22 -16.58 15.02
CA LYS A 20 -3.69 -15.49 15.88
C LYS A 20 -3.12 -14.19 15.31
N ARG A 21 -4.01 -13.27 14.90
CA ARG A 21 -3.60 -11.95 14.41
C ARG A 21 -2.81 -11.30 15.53
N SER A 22 -1.49 -11.22 15.36
CA SER A 22 -0.58 -10.72 16.39
C SER A 22 -1.03 -9.34 16.84
N GLU A 23 -1.33 -9.19 18.14
CA GLU A 23 -1.72 -7.90 18.74
C GLU A 23 -0.67 -6.83 18.45
N ARG A 24 0.60 -7.25 18.38
CA ARG A 24 1.74 -6.43 17.97
C ARG A 24 1.56 -5.89 16.55
N ARG A 25 1.21 -6.73 15.57
CA ARG A 25 0.97 -6.29 14.18
C ARG A 25 -0.14 -5.25 14.10
N GLU A 26 -1.22 -5.46 14.85
CA GLU A 26 -2.32 -4.51 14.90
C GLU A 26 -1.90 -3.19 15.55
N SER A 27 -1.08 -3.24 16.61
CA SER A 27 -0.49 -2.04 17.23
C SER A 27 0.40 -1.25 16.27
N ILE A 28 1.22 -1.94 15.47
CA ILE A 28 2.08 -1.31 14.46
C ILE A 28 1.21 -0.64 13.39
N LYS A 29 0.15 -1.31 12.92
CA LYS A 29 -0.78 -0.72 11.94
C LYS A 29 -1.46 0.55 12.45
N ARG A 30 -1.82 0.61 13.74
CA ARG A 30 -2.38 1.83 14.33
C ARG A 30 -1.38 2.98 14.32
N LYS A 31 -0.16 2.75 14.81
CA LYS A 31 0.91 3.74 14.76
C LYS A 31 1.20 4.21 13.34
N MET A 32 1.09 3.28 12.37
CA MET A 32 1.24 3.59 10.95
C MET A 32 0.14 4.51 10.43
N MET A 33 -1.10 4.27 10.83
CA MET A 33 -2.22 5.14 10.47
C MET A 33 -2.01 6.54 11.05
N ASP A 34 -1.59 6.65 12.30
CA ASP A 34 -1.28 7.94 12.94
C ASP A 34 -0.15 8.68 12.20
N PHE A 35 0.86 7.92 11.72
CA PHE A 35 1.92 8.47 10.89
C PHE A 35 1.38 9.05 9.57
N TYR A 36 0.53 8.34 8.84
CA TYR A 36 -0.05 8.85 7.60
C TYR A 36 -0.93 10.08 7.80
N LEU A 37 -1.70 10.15 8.89
CA LEU A 37 -2.57 11.29 9.20
C LEU A 37 -1.80 12.61 9.44
N THR A 38 -0.52 12.52 9.80
CA THR A 38 0.35 13.67 10.05
C THR A 38 1.29 13.99 8.88
N ASN A 39 1.33 13.15 7.85
CA ASN A 39 2.24 13.27 6.72
C ASN A 39 1.45 13.21 5.39
N PRO A 40 0.96 14.35 4.89
CA PRO A 40 0.27 14.40 3.60
C PRO A 40 1.21 14.16 2.43
N CYS A 41 0.64 13.96 1.24
CA CYS A 41 1.39 13.83 0.00
C CYS A 41 2.28 15.05 -0.26
N VAL A 42 3.58 14.85 -0.51
CA VAL A 42 4.53 15.96 -0.71
C VAL A 42 4.21 16.84 -1.94
N ASP A 43 3.64 16.29 -3.01
CA ASP A 43 3.41 17.06 -4.24
C ASP A 43 2.04 17.74 -4.31
N CYS A 44 0.98 17.10 -3.80
CA CYS A 44 -0.40 17.59 -3.94
C CYS A 44 -1.14 17.84 -2.62
N GLY A 45 -0.55 17.49 -1.48
CA GLY A 45 -1.15 17.71 -0.16
C GLY A 45 -2.31 16.77 0.20
N GLU A 46 -2.55 15.70 -0.56
CA GLU A 46 -3.56 14.69 -0.21
C GLU A 46 -3.32 14.13 1.19
N THR A 47 -4.39 13.98 1.97
CA THR A 47 -4.35 13.58 3.38
C THR A 47 -4.97 12.21 3.62
N ASP A 48 -5.73 11.66 2.66
CA ASP A 48 -6.38 10.35 2.81
C ASP A 48 -5.34 9.21 2.89
N PRO A 49 -5.15 8.57 4.06
CA PRO A 49 -4.15 7.52 4.24
C PRO A 49 -4.31 6.32 3.30
N ARG A 50 -5.51 6.12 2.74
CA ARG A 50 -5.80 4.99 1.84
C ARG A 50 -5.11 5.11 0.48
N VAL A 51 -4.72 6.32 0.09
CA VAL A 51 -4.07 6.59 -1.20
C VAL A 51 -2.60 6.99 -1.06
N LEU A 52 -2.09 7.07 0.18
CA LEU A 52 -0.72 7.47 0.48
C LEU A 52 0.22 6.26 0.47
N ASP A 53 1.31 6.39 -0.27
CA ASP A 53 2.36 5.38 -0.40
C ASP A 53 3.72 5.97 0.02
N PHE A 54 4.64 5.08 0.41
CA PHE A 54 6.03 5.43 0.64
C PHE A 54 6.81 5.42 -0.68
N ASP A 55 7.18 6.60 -1.15
CA ASP A 55 8.10 6.75 -2.27
C ASP A 55 9.54 6.81 -1.76
N HIS A 56 10.39 5.92 -2.23
CA HIS A 56 11.77 5.84 -1.76
C HIS A 56 12.63 6.83 -2.56
N LEU A 57 13.36 7.70 -1.86
CA LEU A 57 14.22 8.70 -2.51
C LEU A 57 15.47 8.09 -3.19
N ASN A 58 15.90 6.91 -2.76
CA ASN A 58 17.10 6.24 -3.27
C ASN A 58 16.80 4.78 -3.66
N ASN A 59 17.51 4.30 -4.68
CA ASN A 59 17.28 3.06 -5.45
C ASN A 59 17.39 1.71 -4.67
N LYS A 60 17.25 1.69 -3.34
CA LYS A 60 17.21 0.44 -2.54
C LYS A 60 16.83 0.70 -1.08
N LYS A 61 15.75 0.05 -0.60
CA LYS A 61 15.71 -1.02 0.44
C LYS A 61 14.27 -1.21 0.95
N HIS A 62 14.10 -2.12 1.90
CA HIS A 62 12.92 -2.96 2.14
C HIS A 62 11.56 -2.25 2.13
N ASN A 63 10.61 -2.81 1.39
CA ASN A 63 9.22 -2.33 1.40
C ASN A 63 8.68 -2.32 2.84
N ILE A 64 8.25 -1.15 3.34
CA ILE A 64 7.74 -0.97 4.70
C ILE A 64 6.60 -1.95 5.04
N SER A 65 5.78 -2.32 4.04
CA SER A 65 4.76 -3.35 4.16
C SER A 65 5.33 -4.70 4.63
N THR A 66 6.56 -5.02 4.21
CA THR A 66 7.29 -6.23 4.64
C THR A 66 7.76 -6.11 6.08
N LEU A 67 8.22 -4.94 6.52
CA LEU A 67 8.65 -4.70 7.90
C LEU A 67 7.48 -4.85 8.87
N ILE A 68 6.31 -4.31 8.52
CA ILE A 68 5.06 -4.47 9.28
C ILE A 68 4.64 -5.95 9.32
N SER A 69 4.69 -6.64 8.18
CA SER A 69 4.30 -8.06 8.08
C SER A 69 5.22 -8.99 8.87
N LYS A 70 6.51 -8.63 9.00
CA LYS A 70 7.51 -9.33 9.80
C LYS A 70 7.62 -8.83 11.25
N GLU A 71 6.78 -7.88 11.65
CA GLU A 71 6.65 -7.41 13.03
C GLU A 71 7.93 -6.80 13.62
N TYR A 72 8.70 -6.10 12.78
CA TYR A 72 9.88 -5.33 13.20
C TYR A 72 9.51 -4.30 14.30
N SER A 73 10.52 -3.84 15.03
CA SER A 73 10.34 -2.78 16.02
C SER A 73 9.83 -1.50 15.35
N TRP A 74 9.12 -0.68 16.12
CA TRP A 74 8.56 0.57 15.60
C TRP A 74 9.67 1.54 15.19
N GLU A 75 10.77 1.51 15.92
CA GLU A 75 11.97 2.31 15.70
C GLU A 75 12.60 1.99 14.34
N SER A 76 12.76 0.70 14.00
CA SER A 76 13.28 0.31 12.68
C SER A 76 12.33 0.66 11.54
N ILE A 77 11.01 0.67 11.78
CA ILE A 77 10.03 1.12 10.79
C ILE A 77 10.16 2.63 10.58
N LEU A 78 10.31 3.41 11.65
CA LEU A 78 10.52 4.86 11.57
C LEU A 78 11.85 5.22 10.87
N GLU A 79 12.92 4.47 11.14
CA GLU A 79 14.20 4.66 10.45
C GLU A 79 14.11 4.44 8.94
N GLU A 80 13.30 3.47 8.48
CA GLU A 80 13.06 3.26 7.05
C GLU A 80 12.09 4.29 6.48
N ALA A 81 11.03 4.64 7.23
CA ALA A 81 10.08 5.68 6.85
C ALA A 81 10.76 7.04 6.67
N ALA A 82 11.78 7.37 7.49
CA ALA A 82 12.57 8.59 7.36
C ALA A 82 13.39 8.68 6.06
N LYS A 83 13.59 7.56 5.35
CA LYS A 83 14.27 7.52 4.04
C LYS A 83 13.29 7.64 2.87
N CYS A 84 12.00 7.72 3.17
CA CYS A 84 10.92 7.75 2.20
C CYS A 84 10.18 9.08 2.29
N GLU A 85 9.58 9.50 1.18
CA GLU A 85 8.59 10.56 1.14
C GLU A 85 7.19 9.95 1.12
N ILE A 86 6.23 10.60 1.77
CA ILE A 86 4.83 10.24 1.62
C ILE A 86 4.27 10.88 0.37
N ARG A 87 3.84 10.07 -0.58
CA ARG A 87 3.32 10.51 -1.88
C ARG A 87 2.07 9.73 -2.21
N CYS A 88 1.04 10.40 -2.75
CA CYS A 88 -0.16 9.68 -3.16
C CYS A 88 0.10 8.84 -4.41
N ALA A 89 -0.68 7.76 -4.58
CA ALA A 89 -0.54 6.81 -5.67
C ALA A 89 -0.63 7.45 -7.07
N ASN A 90 -1.30 8.60 -7.20
CA ASN A 90 -1.39 9.34 -8.47
C ASN A 90 -0.11 10.12 -8.75
N CYS A 91 0.34 10.94 -7.80
CA CYS A 91 1.60 11.68 -7.91
C CYS A 91 2.79 10.75 -8.10
N HIS A 92 2.78 9.60 -7.42
CA HIS A 92 3.80 8.56 -7.59
C HIS A 92 3.86 8.05 -9.03
N ARG A 93 2.72 7.68 -9.63
CA ARG A 93 2.65 7.27 -11.05
C ARG A 93 3.11 8.37 -12.01
N ILE A 94 2.75 9.63 -11.75
CA ILE A 94 3.17 10.77 -12.57
C ILE A 94 4.69 10.95 -12.49
N LYS A 95 5.27 10.91 -11.28
CA LYS A 95 6.71 10.99 -11.07
C LYS A 95 7.45 9.88 -11.80
N THR A 96 7.03 8.62 -11.63
CA THR A 96 7.61 7.49 -12.36
C THR A 96 7.52 7.68 -13.88
N ALA A 97 6.37 8.12 -14.40
CA ALA A 97 6.19 8.36 -15.83
C ALA A 97 7.13 9.45 -16.37
N LYS A 98 7.40 10.49 -15.57
CA LYS A 98 8.37 11.54 -15.90
C LYS A 98 9.80 11.01 -15.87
N GLU A 99 10.20 10.34 -14.79
CA GLU A 99 11.57 9.83 -14.58
C GLU A 99 11.97 8.79 -15.63
N GLN A 100 11.04 7.91 -16.01
CA GLN A 100 11.30 6.85 -16.98
C GLN A 100 11.06 7.29 -18.44
N ASN A 101 10.74 8.56 -18.66
CA ASN A 101 10.32 9.09 -19.96
C ASN A 101 9.25 8.20 -20.64
N HIS A 102 8.27 7.75 -19.85
CA HIS A 102 7.22 6.87 -20.31
C HIS A 102 6.43 7.54 -21.45
N TYR A 103 5.87 6.75 -22.37
CA TYR A 103 5.21 7.29 -23.57
C TYR A 103 4.11 8.30 -23.24
N THR A 104 3.41 8.12 -22.11
CA THR A 104 2.38 9.06 -21.64
C THR A 104 2.95 10.44 -21.36
N ASN A 105 4.13 10.54 -20.72
CA ASN A 105 4.77 11.83 -20.46
C ASN A 105 5.28 12.46 -21.76
N ARG A 106 5.91 11.67 -22.64
CA ARG A 106 6.41 12.15 -23.94
C ARG A 106 5.28 12.70 -24.83
N LEU A 107 4.21 11.93 -25.03
CA LEU A 107 3.07 12.36 -25.86
C LEU A 107 2.33 13.57 -25.26
N LEU A 108 2.25 13.66 -23.92
CA LEU A 108 1.65 14.81 -23.25
C LEU A 108 2.44 16.10 -23.52
N LEU A 109 3.77 16.04 -23.44
CA LEU A 109 4.64 17.17 -23.78
C LEU A 109 4.52 17.54 -25.26
N GLU A 110 4.50 16.56 -26.17
CA GLU A 110 4.27 16.80 -27.60
C GLU A 110 2.91 17.46 -27.88
N TYR A 111 1.86 17.12 -27.13
CA TYR A 111 0.54 17.72 -27.26
C TYR A 111 0.53 19.20 -26.85
N PHE A 112 1.14 19.55 -25.72
CA PHE A 112 1.17 20.93 -25.22
C PHE A 112 2.17 21.82 -25.96
N ASN A 113 3.26 21.26 -26.50
CA ASN A 113 4.28 22.00 -27.26
C ASN A 113 3.89 22.28 -28.73
N LYS A 114 2.67 21.93 -29.14
CA LYS A 114 2.14 22.19 -30.49
C LYS A 114 1.52 23.59 -30.68
N CYS A 115 1.68 24.49 -29.70
CA CYS A 115 1.34 25.90 -29.86
C CYS A 115 2.51 26.69 -30.45
#